data_AF-A0A1X7TN01-F1
#
_entry.id   AF-A0A1X7TN01-F1
#
_cell.length_a   1.000
_cell.length_b   1.000
_cell.length_c   1.000
_cell.angle_alpha   90.00
_cell.angle_beta   90.00
_cell.angle_gamma   90.00
#
_symmetry.space_group_name_H-M   'P 1'
#
loop_
_entity.id
_entity.type
_entity.pdbx_description
1 polymer ?
#
loop_
_entity_poly.entity_id
_entity_poly.type
_entity_poly.pdbx_seq_one_letter_code
_entity_poly.pdbx_strand_id
1 'polypeptide(L)'
;MYPRYRLPRIFLCPQLLMTSPGLGCVLFQPESGAWLQALPVFSLGLRLDDTTVHIGVALRLGLSVCVPHTCRLCGASVDSLGLHGLTCKKGNRSFHRHDAVNEVVHRALSSAGISSTLEPSGLSCSDGKRHDGMTLIPWENGKPLLWDATVPDSLAVSYRSQAIAATGAVAAFAESRKMSKYTNLPQSLLFCPLAIESLGALGPRSRHLIHHLDRRIRHLMGEENSTSYLLQRLSVAVQRGNTSLIRDSLPLGPSLTLVADPAVTGSGSWQKLN
;
A
#
# COMPACT_ATOMS: atom_id res chain seq x y z
N MET A 1 -24.40 15.63 -23.56
CA MET A 1 -24.16 16.32 -22.27
C MET A 1 -24.20 15.27 -21.18
N TYR A 2 -23.04 14.76 -20.75
CA TYR A 2 -22.96 13.75 -19.68
C TYR A 2 -22.94 14.45 -18.30
N PRO A 3 -23.66 13.95 -17.30
CA PRO A 3 -23.69 14.58 -15.98
C PRO A 3 -22.34 14.38 -15.28
N ARG A 4 -21.76 15.50 -14.82
CA ARG A 4 -20.59 15.50 -13.94
C ARG A 4 -21.00 14.96 -12.57
N TYR A 5 -20.71 13.70 -12.28
CA TYR A 5 -20.79 13.18 -10.92
C TYR A 5 -19.65 13.78 -10.10
N ARG A 6 -19.93 14.86 -9.35
CA ARG A 6 -19.08 15.27 -8.23
C ARG A 6 -19.32 14.29 -7.09
N LEU A 7 -18.38 13.37 -6.88
CA LEU A 7 -18.32 12.61 -5.62
C LEU A 7 -18.12 13.61 -4.47
N PRO A 8 -18.84 13.47 -3.35
CA PRO A 8 -18.65 14.32 -2.20
C PRO A 8 -17.23 14.14 -1.66
N ARG A 9 -16.51 15.24 -1.45
CA ARG A 9 -15.31 15.24 -0.61
C ARG A 9 -15.74 14.73 0.75
N ILE A 10 -15.32 13.52 1.12
CA ILE A 10 -15.44 13.01 2.48
C ILE A 10 -14.56 13.90 3.35
N PHE A 11 -15.15 14.98 3.86
CA PHE A 11 -14.55 15.78 4.91
C PHE A 11 -14.52 14.91 6.17
N LEU A 12 -13.33 14.63 6.67
CA LEU A 12 -13.11 13.98 7.96
C LEU A 12 -13.83 14.79 9.05
N CYS A 13 -14.70 14.14 9.80
CA CYS A 13 -15.33 14.69 10.99
C CYS A 13 -14.24 15.03 12.04
N PRO A 14 -14.19 16.25 12.59
CA PRO A 14 -13.17 16.66 13.58
C PRO A 14 -13.20 15.89 14.91
N GLN A 15 -14.22 15.06 15.17
CA GLN A 15 -14.40 14.35 16.45
C GLN A 15 -13.60 13.04 16.57
N LEU A 16 -12.90 12.59 15.54
CA LEU A 16 -12.11 11.32 15.53
C LEU A 16 -10.67 11.46 16.08
N LEU A 17 -10.29 12.62 16.60
CA LEU A 17 -8.95 12.90 17.14
C LEU A 17 -8.66 12.26 18.52
N MET A 18 -9.63 11.60 19.17
CA MET A 18 -9.56 11.33 20.62
C MET A 18 -9.26 9.88 21.04
N THR A 19 -9.13 8.90 20.13
CA THR A 19 -8.84 7.49 20.53
C THR A 19 -7.46 6.97 20.11
N SER A 20 -6.74 7.67 19.23
CA SER A 20 -5.30 7.45 18.99
C SER A 20 -4.66 8.66 18.32
N PRO A 21 -3.96 9.54 19.07
CA PRO A 21 -3.43 10.80 18.54
C PRO A 21 -2.34 10.68 17.44
N GLY A 22 -2.02 9.46 16.98
CA GLY A 22 -1.01 9.21 15.94
C GLY A 22 -1.54 8.84 14.56
N LEU A 23 -2.84 8.53 14.40
CA LEU A 23 -3.39 8.16 13.08
C LEU A 23 -3.67 9.36 12.18
N GLY A 24 -3.89 10.55 12.75
CA GLY A 24 -4.25 11.75 12.00
C GLY A 24 -3.20 12.09 10.93
N CYS A 25 -1.93 12.16 11.32
CA CYS A 25 -0.83 12.58 10.44
C CYS A 25 -0.75 11.75 9.16
N VAL A 26 -0.83 10.41 9.23
CA VAL A 26 -0.62 9.53 8.06
C VAL A 26 -1.68 9.72 6.97
N LEU A 27 -2.91 10.11 7.34
CA LEU A 27 -4.04 10.20 6.42
C LEU A 27 -4.10 11.49 5.59
N PHE A 28 -3.29 12.49 5.91
CA PHE A 28 -3.31 13.80 5.25
C PHE A 28 -2.67 13.82 3.85
N GLN A 29 -1.95 12.75 3.47
CA GLN A 29 -1.36 12.65 2.14
C GLN A 29 -2.42 12.22 1.10
N PRO A 30 -2.56 12.92 -0.04
CA PRO A 30 -3.55 12.58 -1.07
C PRO A 30 -3.37 11.15 -1.60
N GLU A 31 -2.16 10.61 -1.56
CA GLU A 31 -1.82 9.27 -2.02
C GLU A 31 -2.41 8.16 -1.13
N SER A 32 -2.56 8.42 0.18
CA SER A 32 -3.13 7.47 1.15
C SER A 32 -4.59 7.12 0.83
N GLY A 33 -5.35 8.07 0.25
CA GLY A 33 -6.76 7.89 -0.11
C GLY A 33 -7.01 7.56 -1.58
N ALA A 34 -5.97 7.40 -2.40
CA ALA A 34 -6.13 7.29 -3.84
C ALA A 34 -7.01 6.08 -4.26
N TRP A 35 -6.90 4.96 -3.55
CA TRP A 35 -7.71 3.76 -3.82
C TRP A 35 -9.23 4.00 -3.73
N LEU A 36 -9.69 4.95 -2.91
CA LEU A 36 -11.12 5.30 -2.80
C LEU A 36 -11.65 6.04 -4.04
N GLN A 37 -10.75 6.65 -4.82
CA GLN A 37 -11.06 7.37 -6.05
C GLN A 37 -10.83 6.51 -7.31
N ALA A 38 -10.35 5.28 -7.14
CA ALA A 38 -10.11 4.36 -8.24
C ALA A 38 -11.44 3.83 -8.78
N LEU A 39 -11.63 3.88 -10.11
CA LEU A 39 -12.76 3.23 -10.73
C LEU A 39 -12.63 1.70 -10.56
N PRO A 40 -13.67 0.98 -10.11
CA PRO A 40 -13.61 -0.46 -9.84
C PRO A 40 -13.64 -1.28 -11.14
N VAL A 41 -12.60 -1.16 -11.95
CA VAL A 41 -12.48 -1.84 -13.25
C VAL A 41 -11.72 -3.15 -13.06
N PHE A 42 -12.39 -4.28 -13.32
CA PHE A 42 -11.80 -5.61 -13.13
C PHE A 42 -10.64 -5.88 -14.10
N SER A 43 -10.79 -5.54 -15.39
CA SER A 43 -9.77 -5.77 -16.42
C SER A 43 -8.46 -5.01 -16.18
N LEU A 44 -8.51 -3.90 -15.44
CA LEU A 44 -7.32 -3.13 -15.04
C LEU A 44 -6.78 -3.56 -13.67
N GLY A 45 -7.38 -4.58 -13.05
CA GLY A 45 -7.03 -5.01 -11.71
C GLY A 45 -7.28 -3.92 -10.66
N LEU A 46 -8.29 -3.06 -10.81
CA LEU A 46 -8.62 -1.99 -9.85
C LEU A 46 -9.79 -2.33 -8.93
N ARG A 47 -10.59 -3.35 -9.26
CA ARG A 47 -11.73 -3.77 -8.44
C ARG A 47 -11.28 -4.39 -7.12
N LEU A 48 -11.66 -3.78 -6.00
CA LEU A 48 -11.51 -4.37 -4.66
C LEU A 48 -12.76 -5.18 -4.33
N ASP A 49 -12.58 -6.30 -3.62
CA ASP A 49 -13.69 -7.04 -3.02
C ASP A 49 -14.17 -6.35 -1.73
N ASP A 50 -15.40 -6.67 -1.31
CA ASP A 50 -16.05 -6.02 -0.16
C ASP A 50 -15.23 -6.17 1.12
N THR A 51 -14.54 -7.32 1.30
CA THR A 51 -13.66 -7.54 2.46
C THR A 51 -12.45 -6.62 2.41
N THR A 52 -11.81 -6.47 1.25
CA THR A 52 -10.69 -5.52 1.10
C THR A 52 -11.11 -4.08 1.35
N VAL A 53 -12.30 -3.67 0.88
CA VAL A 53 -12.83 -2.32 1.15
C VAL A 53 -13.11 -2.15 2.64
N HIS A 54 -13.78 -3.11 3.27
CA HIS A 54 -14.07 -3.08 4.72
C HIS A 54 -12.78 -2.92 5.51
N ILE A 55 -11.80 -3.80 5.30
CA ILE A 55 -10.52 -3.78 6.03
C ILE A 55 -9.79 -2.46 5.77
N GLY A 56 -9.73 -1.99 4.52
CA GLY A 56 -9.08 -0.73 4.18
C GLY A 56 -9.71 0.48 4.89
N VAL A 57 -11.05 0.55 4.95
CA VAL A 57 -11.77 1.60 5.69
C VAL A 57 -11.55 1.46 7.19
N ALA A 58 -11.64 0.25 7.74
CA ALA A 58 -11.45 0.00 9.17
C ALA A 58 -10.04 0.40 9.63
N LEU A 59 -8.99 0.02 8.88
CA LEU A 59 -7.62 0.45 9.15
C LEU A 59 -7.45 1.97 9.06
N ARG A 60 -8.12 2.61 8.09
CA ARG A 60 -8.08 4.06 7.92
C ARG A 60 -8.74 4.81 9.08
N LEU A 61 -9.83 4.27 9.61
CA LEU A 61 -10.61 4.89 10.68
C LEU A 61 -10.21 4.43 12.09
N GLY A 62 -9.32 3.45 12.21
CA GLY A 62 -8.94 2.84 13.49
C GLY A 62 -10.07 2.01 14.12
N LEU A 63 -10.91 1.38 13.28
CA LEU A 63 -12.03 0.55 13.71
C LEU A 63 -11.61 -0.92 13.86
N SER A 64 -12.42 -1.69 14.58
CA SER A 64 -12.23 -3.13 14.71
C SER A 64 -12.38 -3.84 13.36
N VAL A 65 -11.37 -4.61 12.97
CA VAL A 65 -11.35 -5.41 11.74
C VAL A 65 -11.88 -6.82 11.98
N CYS A 66 -11.54 -7.43 13.11
CA CYS A 66 -11.86 -8.82 13.40
C CYS A 66 -12.22 -9.02 14.87
N VAL A 67 -12.81 -10.18 15.18
CA VAL A 67 -12.91 -10.63 16.57
C VAL A 67 -11.52 -11.02 17.08
N PRO A 68 -11.16 -10.75 18.35
CA PRO A 68 -9.91 -11.22 18.93
C PRO A 68 -9.74 -12.74 18.74
N HIS A 69 -8.59 -13.16 18.24
CA HIS A 69 -8.31 -14.54 17.88
C HIS A 69 -6.82 -14.87 18.02
N THR A 70 -6.47 -16.15 17.91
CA THR A 70 -5.07 -16.58 17.87
C THR A 70 -4.58 -16.63 16.43
N CYS A 71 -3.48 -15.94 16.14
CA CYS A 71 -2.88 -15.90 14.82
C CYS A 71 -2.46 -17.30 14.37
N ARG A 72 -2.98 -17.79 13.24
CA ARG A 72 -2.68 -19.16 12.79
C ARG A 72 -1.20 -19.38 12.45
N LEU A 73 -0.50 -18.31 12.06
CA LEU A 73 0.87 -18.39 11.56
C LEU A 73 1.89 -18.45 12.69
N CYS A 74 1.68 -17.65 13.74
CA CYS A 74 2.66 -17.50 14.82
C CYS A 74 2.16 -17.87 16.22
N GLY A 75 0.85 -18.11 16.39
CA GLY A 75 0.24 -18.43 17.67
C GLY A 75 0.06 -17.24 18.61
N ALA A 76 0.40 -16.02 18.20
CA ALA A 76 0.20 -14.83 19.03
C ALA A 76 -1.28 -14.42 19.10
N SER A 77 -1.68 -13.79 20.21
CA SER A 77 -3.01 -13.20 20.34
C SER A 77 -3.13 -11.97 19.44
N VAL A 78 -4.23 -11.89 18.69
CA VAL A 78 -4.61 -10.77 17.83
C VAL A 78 -5.78 -10.05 18.49
N ASP A 79 -5.69 -8.73 18.56
CA ASP A 79 -6.74 -7.86 19.10
C ASP A 79 -7.85 -7.60 18.05
N SER A 80 -8.85 -6.82 18.43
CA SER A 80 -9.97 -6.52 17.53
C SER A 80 -9.56 -5.64 16.34
N LEU A 81 -8.44 -4.91 16.44
CA LEU A 81 -7.91 -4.08 15.36
C LEU A 81 -7.21 -4.91 14.28
N GLY A 82 -6.79 -6.13 14.57
CA GLY A 82 -6.21 -7.04 13.57
C GLY A 82 -4.82 -6.62 13.05
N LEU A 83 -4.17 -5.63 13.67
CA LEU A 83 -2.88 -5.07 13.23
C LEU A 83 -1.73 -6.08 13.27
N HIS A 84 -1.89 -7.14 14.07
CA HIS A 84 -0.92 -8.23 14.12
C HIS A 84 -0.68 -8.84 12.73
N GLY A 85 -1.70 -8.97 11.88
CA GLY A 85 -1.54 -9.53 10.53
C GLY A 85 -0.49 -8.79 9.70
N LEU A 86 -0.45 -7.46 9.80
CA LEU A 86 0.51 -6.60 9.10
C LEU A 86 1.94 -6.75 9.65
N THR A 87 2.07 -7.12 10.92
CA THR A 87 3.34 -7.22 11.67
C THR A 87 3.74 -8.66 12.03
N CYS A 88 3.05 -9.68 11.52
CA CYS A 88 3.33 -11.08 11.80
C CYS A 88 4.60 -11.58 11.09
N LYS A 89 5.60 -12.06 11.84
CA LYS A 89 6.89 -12.52 11.30
C LYS A 89 6.84 -13.81 10.48
N LYS A 90 5.86 -14.67 10.73
CA LYS A 90 5.68 -15.94 10.02
C LYS A 90 4.74 -15.83 8.82
N GLY A 91 4.18 -14.64 8.55
CA GLY A 91 3.40 -14.38 7.36
C GLY A 91 4.26 -14.04 6.16
N ASN A 92 3.72 -14.27 4.97
CA ASN A 92 4.33 -13.96 3.67
C ASN A 92 4.33 -12.45 3.37
N ARG A 93 4.85 -11.64 4.31
CA ARG A 93 4.92 -10.17 4.21
C ARG A 93 5.75 -9.70 3.04
N SER A 94 6.79 -10.45 2.73
CA SER A 94 7.69 -10.24 1.60
C SER A 94 7.20 -10.91 0.33
N PHE A 95 5.90 -11.18 0.13
CA PHE A 95 5.40 -11.56 -1.20
C PHE A 95 4.25 -10.63 -1.59
N HIS A 96 3.15 -10.65 -0.85
CA HIS A 96 1.92 -9.99 -1.31
C HIS A 96 1.98 -8.47 -1.53
N ARG A 97 2.57 -7.69 -0.63
CA ARG A 97 2.60 -6.21 -0.76
C ARG A 97 3.69 -5.74 -1.73
N HIS A 98 4.88 -6.30 -1.61
CA HIS A 98 6.03 -5.83 -2.38
C HIS A 98 5.94 -6.24 -3.86
N ASP A 99 5.53 -7.47 -4.17
CA ASP A 99 5.38 -7.96 -5.54
C ASP A 99 4.33 -7.16 -6.29
N ALA A 100 3.18 -6.92 -5.65
CA ALA A 100 2.10 -6.15 -6.25
C ALA A 100 2.53 -4.69 -6.55
N VAL A 101 3.31 -4.07 -5.66
CA VAL A 101 3.87 -2.73 -5.89
C VAL A 101 4.90 -2.76 -7.02
N ASN A 102 5.81 -3.75 -7.02
CA ASN A 102 6.83 -3.92 -8.05
C ASN A 102 6.22 -4.16 -9.44
N GLU A 103 5.17 -4.97 -9.54
CA GLU A 103 4.45 -5.21 -10.79
C GLU A 103 3.77 -3.94 -11.32
N VAL A 104 3.21 -3.11 -10.43
CA VAL A 104 2.63 -1.81 -10.83
C VAL A 104 3.71 -0.88 -11.36
N VAL A 105 4.87 -0.79 -10.70
CA VAL A 105 5.99 0.04 -11.17
C VAL A 105 6.58 -0.47 -12.48
N HIS A 106 6.75 -1.79 -12.62
CA HIS A 106 7.23 -2.42 -13.85
C HIS A 106 6.31 -2.09 -15.04
N ARG A 107 4.99 -2.24 -14.88
CA ARG A 107 4.02 -1.86 -15.93
C ARG A 107 4.04 -0.36 -16.23
N ALA A 108 4.26 0.48 -15.21
CA ALA A 108 4.37 1.93 -15.39
C ALA A 108 5.64 2.30 -16.17
N LEU A 109 6.77 1.63 -15.92
CA LEU A 109 8.00 1.76 -16.70
C LEU A 109 7.77 1.33 -18.16
N SER A 110 7.09 0.21 -18.40
CA SER A 110 6.72 -0.23 -19.76
C SER A 110 5.85 0.81 -20.48
N SER A 111 4.90 1.42 -19.77
CA SER A 111 4.05 2.49 -20.30
C SER A 111 4.84 3.77 -20.62
N ALA A 112 5.97 3.97 -19.96
CA ALA A 112 6.93 5.04 -20.24
C ALA A 112 7.95 4.66 -21.33
N GLY A 113 7.76 3.54 -22.03
CA GLY A 113 8.71 3.03 -23.04
C GLY A 113 10.04 2.53 -22.46
N ILE A 114 10.11 2.28 -21.16
CA ILE A 114 11.32 1.87 -20.46
C ILE A 114 11.26 0.38 -20.19
N SER A 115 12.13 -0.37 -20.87
CA SER A 115 12.30 -1.79 -20.58
C SER A 115 12.97 -1.98 -19.22
N SER A 116 12.44 -2.90 -18.42
CA SER A 116 12.95 -3.20 -17.08
C SER A 116 12.81 -4.69 -16.78
N THR A 117 13.58 -5.18 -15.81
CA THR A 117 13.48 -6.55 -15.29
C THR A 117 13.16 -6.51 -13.81
N LEU A 118 12.33 -7.44 -13.37
CA LEU A 118 12.16 -7.76 -11.95
C LEU A 118 13.24 -8.76 -11.53
N GLU A 119 13.64 -8.71 -10.27
CA GLU A 119 14.63 -9.60 -9.64
C GLU A 119 15.93 -9.81 -10.44
N PRO A 120 16.67 -8.74 -10.82
CA PRO A 120 17.91 -8.86 -11.59
C PRO A 120 18.97 -9.69 -10.85
N SER A 121 19.46 -10.74 -11.50
CA SER A 121 20.59 -11.56 -11.04
C SER A 121 21.93 -10.94 -11.39
N GLY A 122 22.95 -11.15 -10.54
CA GLY A 122 24.36 -10.87 -10.88
C GLY A 122 24.84 -9.42 -10.68
N LEU A 123 24.05 -8.55 -10.03
CA LEU A 123 24.43 -7.14 -9.80
C LEU A 123 25.46 -6.93 -8.68
N SER A 124 25.67 -7.91 -7.81
CA SER A 124 26.74 -7.89 -6.81
C SER A 124 27.46 -9.24 -6.80
N CYS A 125 28.76 -9.24 -7.09
CA CYS A 125 29.57 -10.45 -7.14
C CYS A 125 29.91 -10.98 -5.72
N SER A 126 29.74 -10.14 -4.68
CA SER A 126 30.18 -10.43 -3.30
C SER A 126 29.08 -10.42 -2.23
N ASP A 127 27.91 -9.81 -2.49
CA ASP A 127 26.97 -9.43 -1.41
C ASP A 127 25.68 -10.26 -1.39
N GLY A 128 25.38 -11.04 -2.44
CA GLY A 128 24.14 -11.84 -2.53
C GLY A 128 22.83 -11.03 -2.43
N LYS A 129 22.92 -9.69 -2.50
CA LYS A 129 21.79 -8.78 -2.35
C LYS A 129 20.95 -8.83 -3.62
N ARG A 130 19.71 -9.31 -3.48
CA ARG A 130 18.68 -9.24 -4.52
C ARG A 130 17.95 -7.91 -4.41
N HIS A 131 17.79 -7.25 -5.56
CA HIS A 131 17.01 -6.04 -5.72
C HIS A 131 15.70 -6.41 -6.39
N ASP A 132 14.69 -5.57 -6.22
CA ASP A 132 13.35 -5.89 -6.72
C ASP A 132 13.25 -5.67 -8.24
N GLY A 133 13.94 -4.66 -8.77
CA GLY A 133 14.00 -4.46 -10.20
C GLY A 133 15.03 -3.45 -10.67
N MET A 134 15.33 -3.50 -11.97
CA MET A 134 16.28 -2.62 -12.64
C MET A 134 15.81 -2.24 -14.05
N THR A 135 16.07 -1.01 -14.48
CA THR A 135 15.85 -0.61 -15.88
C THR A 135 16.96 -1.18 -16.77
N LEU A 136 16.57 -1.72 -17.93
CA LEU A 136 17.53 -2.27 -18.91
C LEU A 136 18.12 -1.17 -19.80
N ILE A 137 17.47 -0.02 -19.85
CA ILE A 137 17.97 1.19 -20.52
C ILE A 137 18.36 2.26 -19.48
N PRO A 138 19.24 3.21 -19.85
CA PRO A 138 19.57 4.33 -18.99
C PRO A 138 18.34 5.10 -18.51
N TRP A 139 18.23 5.29 -17.21
CA TRP A 139 17.21 6.11 -16.59
C TRP A 139 17.60 7.58 -16.66
N GLU A 140 18.76 7.95 -16.11
CA GLU A 140 19.29 9.32 -16.07
C GLU A 140 20.82 9.28 -16.21
N ASN A 141 21.41 10.28 -16.88
CA ASN A 141 22.86 10.44 -17.02
C ASN A 141 23.60 9.20 -17.56
N GLY A 142 22.97 8.45 -18.46
CA GLY A 142 23.55 7.21 -19.01
C GLY A 142 23.53 6.01 -18.04
N LYS A 143 22.94 6.15 -16.85
CA LYS A 143 22.94 5.12 -15.81
C LYS A 143 21.57 4.45 -15.69
N PRO A 144 21.50 3.10 -15.58
CA PRO A 144 20.25 2.42 -15.28
C PRO A 144 19.81 2.69 -13.84
N LEU A 145 18.50 2.61 -13.60
CA LEU A 145 17.89 2.75 -12.29
C LEU A 145 17.65 1.37 -11.68
N LEU A 146 18.12 1.22 -10.46
CA LEU A 146 17.84 0.11 -9.55
C LEU A 146 16.85 0.59 -8.49
N TRP A 147 15.81 -0.21 -8.23
CA TRP A 147 14.89 0.08 -7.15
C TRP A 147 14.68 -1.14 -6.25
N ASP A 148 14.26 -0.85 -5.04
CA ASP A 148 13.95 -1.85 -4.02
C ASP A 148 12.73 -1.35 -3.24
N ALA A 149 11.61 -2.07 -3.35
CA ALA A 149 10.35 -1.69 -2.75
C ALA A 149 10.31 -2.11 -1.28
N THR A 150 9.59 -1.32 -0.50
CA THR A 150 9.32 -1.62 0.90
C THR A 150 7.99 -1.04 1.31
N VAL A 151 7.22 -1.83 2.05
CA VAL A 151 5.94 -1.41 2.58
C VAL A 151 5.96 -1.45 4.11
N PRO A 152 6.57 -0.43 4.77
CA PRO A 152 6.61 -0.38 6.22
C PRO A 152 5.20 -0.20 6.79
N ASP A 153 4.92 -0.85 7.91
CA ASP A 153 3.64 -0.70 8.59
C ASP A 153 3.67 0.51 9.52
N SER A 154 2.95 1.57 9.16
CA SER A 154 2.85 2.81 9.94
C SER A 154 2.09 2.61 11.26
N LEU A 155 1.29 1.55 11.36
CA LEU A 155 0.51 1.22 12.56
C LEU A 155 1.29 0.34 13.55
N ALA A 156 2.50 -0.11 13.18
CA ALA A 156 3.32 -0.92 14.07
C ALA A 156 3.83 -0.09 15.25
N VAL A 157 3.81 -0.70 16.45
CA VAL A 157 4.28 -0.07 17.70
C VAL A 157 5.71 0.48 17.58
N SER A 158 6.59 -0.22 16.83
CA SER A 158 7.98 0.20 16.62
C SER A 158 8.14 1.48 15.82
N TYR A 159 7.13 1.88 15.03
CA TYR A 159 7.16 3.07 14.19
C TYR A 159 6.27 4.20 14.73
N ARG A 160 5.66 4.02 15.91
CA ARG A 160 4.69 4.96 16.48
C ARG A 160 5.25 6.37 16.64
N SER A 161 6.48 6.52 17.14
CA SER A 161 7.09 7.84 17.33
C SER A 161 7.33 8.55 16.00
N GLN A 162 7.78 7.83 14.97
CA GLN A 162 7.97 8.38 13.62
C GLN A 162 6.62 8.71 12.97
N ALA A 163 5.62 7.83 13.07
CA ALA A 163 4.30 8.02 12.47
C ALA A 163 3.57 9.26 13.02
N ILE A 164 3.75 9.55 14.31
CA ILE A 164 3.20 10.76 14.95
C ILE A 164 3.93 12.03 14.46
N ALA A 165 5.24 11.94 14.24
CA ALA A 165 6.08 13.11 13.97
C ALA A 165 5.72 13.83 12.67
N ALA A 166 5.47 13.11 11.59
CA ALA A 166 5.02 13.68 10.32
C ALA A 166 4.40 12.62 9.40
N THR A 167 3.52 13.07 8.50
CA THR A 167 2.99 12.24 7.42
C THR A 167 4.11 11.71 6.52
N GLY A 168 4.14 10.40 6.28
CA GLY A 168 5.17 9.80 5.43
C GLY A 168 6.55 9.67 6.11
N ALA A 169 6.67 9.98 7.40
CA ALA A 169 7.94 9.87 8.13
C ALA A 169 8.43 8.43 8.25
N VAL A 170 7.51 7.45 8.33
CA VAL A 170 7.88 6.03 8.40
C VAL A 170 8.43 5.59 7.04
N ALA A 171 7.82 6.01 5.94
CA ALA A 171 8.36 5.80 4.60
C ALA A 171 9.72 6.49 4.42
N ALA A 172 9.88 7.75 4.81
CA ALA A 172 11.15 8.47 4.72
C ALA A 172 12.28 7.78 5.52
N PHE A 173 11.94 7.26 6.71
CA PHE A 173 12.87 6.46 7.51
C PHE A 173 13.23 5.14 6.82
N ALA A 174 12.26 4.45 6.23
CA ALA A 174 12.50 3.23 5.46
C ALA A 174 13.38 3.49 4.22
N GLU A 175 13.18 4.61 3.52
CA GLU A 175 14.04 5.06 2.41
C GLU A 175 15.48 5.23 2.89
N SER A 176 15.67 5.94 4.01
CA SER A 176 16.99 6.20 4.58
C SER A 176 17.71 4.90 4.95
N ARG A 177 17.00 3.94 5.55
CA ARG A 177 17.55 2.60 5.86
C ARG A 177 17.96 1.83 4.60
N LYS A 178 17.15 1.85 3.54
CA LYS A 178 17.48 1.22 2.26
C LYS A 178 18.68 1.92 1.61
N MET A 179 18.74 3.25 1.62
CA MET A 179 19.91 3.99 1.13
C MET A 179 21.20 3.57 1.84
N SER A 180 21.17 3.48 3.18
CA SER A 180 22.32 3.00 3.96
C SER A 180 22.69 1.54 3.65
N LYS A 181 21.72 0.67 3.34
CA LYS A 181 21.96 -0.73 2.96
C LYS A 181 22.73 -0.85 1.62
N TYR A 182 22.53 0.12 0.72
CA TYR A 182 23.03 0.12 -0.65
C TYR A 182 24.06 1.22 -0.92
N THR A 183 24.80 1.67 0.10
CA THR A 183 25.89 2.65 -0.05
C THR A 183 27.02 2.15 -0.96
N ASN A 184 27.25 0.85 -1.00
CA ASN A 184 28.36 0.22 -1.71
C ASN A 184 27.99 -0.17 -3.16
N LEU A 185 26.88 0.35 -3.70
CA LEU A 185 26.53 0.10 -5.09
C LEU A 185 27.56 0.75 -6.04
N PRO A 186 27.86 0.12 -7.19
CA PRO A 186 28.69 0.71 -8.22
C PRO A 186 28.19 2.11 -8.61
N GLN A 187 29.12 3.06 -8.80
CA GLN A 187 28.78 4.42 -9.21
C GLN A 187 28.12 4.49 -10.60
N SER A 188 28.19 3.42 -11.38
CA SER A 188 27.50 3.27 -12.67
C SER A 188 26.00 3.03 -12.54
N LEU A 189 25.49 2.69 -11.35
CA LEU A 189 24.06 2.46 -11.09
C LEU A 189 23.46 3.64 -10.32
N LEU A 190 22.20 3.96 -10.63
CA LEU A 190 21.38 4.83 -9.78
C LEU A 190 20.51 3.97 -8.88
N PHE A 191 20.39 4.33 -7.62
CA PHE A 191 19.53 3.62 -6.68
C PHE A 191 18.42 4.53 -6.14
N CYS A 192 17.18 4.04 -6.20
CA CYS A 192 16.03 4.70 -5.58
C CYS A 192 15.23 3.71 -4.72
N PRO A 193 15.10 3.95 -3.40
CA PRO A 193 14.20 3.16 -2.58
C PRO A 193 12.74 3.53 -2.89
N LEU A 194 11.87 2.53 -3.00
CA LEU A 194 10.43 2.73 -3.18
C LEU A 194 9.69 2.35 -1.89
N ALA A 195 9.52 3.32 -1.00
CA ALA A 195 8.83 3.18 0.27
C ALA A 195 7.40 3.71 0.23
N ILE A 196 6.44 2.82 0.49
CA ILE A 196 5.00 3.14 0.58
C ILE A 196 4.49 2.62 1.93
N GLU A 197 3.97 3.45 2.82
CA GLU A 197 3.44 2.98 4.10
C GLU A 197 2.21 2.08 3.90
N SER A 198 1.89 1.25 4.90
CA SER A 198 0.69 0.38 4.88
C SER A 198 -0.61 1.15 4.64
N LEU A 199 -0.70 2.41 5.04
CA LEU A 199 -1.85 3.28 4.76
C LEU A 199 -1.74 4.07 3.44
N GLY A 200 -0.66 3.89 2.66
CA GLY A 200 -0.48 4.47 1.33
C GLY A 200 0.33 5.78 1.27
N ALA A 201 0.88 6.25 2.39
CA ALA A 201 1.76 7.41 2.41
C ALA A 201 3.09 7.12 1.69
N LEU A 202 3.58 8.05 0.88
CA LEU A 202 4.83 7.91 0.13
C LEU A 202 5.98 8.66 0.78
N GLY A 203 7.15 8.03 0.78
CA GLY A 203 8.39 8.70 1.13
C GLY A 203 8.79 9.74 0.06
N PRO A 204 9.62 10.73 0.41
CA PRO A 204 9.99 11.81 -0.50
C PRO A 204 10.72 11.33 -1.76
N ARG A 205 11.63 10.35 -1.66
CA ARG A 205 12.33 9.82 -2.85
C ARG A 205 11.39 9.02 -3.74
N SER A 206 10.52 8.24 -3.13
CA SER A 206 9.48 7.46 -3.81
C SER A 206 8.54 8.38 -4.58
N ARG A 207 8.07 9.45 -3.96
CA ARG A 207 7.24 10.47 -4.60
C ARG A 207 7.97 11.11 -5.78
N HIS A 208 9.25 11.44 -5.64
CA HIS A 208 10.05 11.98 -6.74
C HIS A 208 10.16 11.00 -7.91
N LEU A 209 10.42 9.71 -7.64
CA LEU A 209 10.47 8.66 -8.66
C LEU A 209 9.13 8.53 -9.39
N ILE A 210 8.02 8.47 -8.66
CA ILE A 210 6.67 8.36 -9.24
C ILE A 210 6.35 9.58 -10.11
N HIS A 211 6.66 10.81 -9.68
CA HIS A 211 6.46 12.00 -10.50
C HIS A 211 7.38 12.04 -11.73
N HIS A 212 8.61 11.56 -11.64
CA HIS A 212 9.49 11.50 -12.79
C HIS A 212 9.00 10.47 -13.82
N LEU A 213 8.58 9.30 -13.37
CA LEU A 213 8.00 8.26 -14.21
C LEU A 213 6.73 8.74 -14.89
N ASP A 214 5.85 9.37 -14.13
CA ASP A 214 4.63 9.98 -14.63
C ASP A 214 4.88 11.02 -15.72
N ARG A 215 5.83 11.96 -15.53
CA ARG A 215 6.17 12.94 -16.56
C ARG A 215 6.56 12.28 -17.89
N ARG A 216 7.25 11.14 -17.85
CA ARG A 216 7.61 10.37 -19.04
C ARG A 216 6.40 9.72 -19.69
N ILE A 217 5.49 9.12 -18.90
CA ILE A 217 4.23 8.59 -19.41
C ILE A 217 3.42 9.70 -20.09
N ARG A 218 3.28 10.87 -19.45
CA ARG A 218 2.56 12.02 -20.03
C ARG A 218 3.15 12.45 -21.35
N HIS A 219 4.47 12.53 -21.43
CA HIS A 219 5.16 12.92 -22.65
C HIS A 219 4.92 11.95 -23.81
N LEU A 220 4.86 10.65 -23.55
CA LEU A 220 4.68 9.64 -24.58
C LEU A 220 3.21 9.38 -24.96
N MET A 221 2.32 9.37 -23.97
CA MET A 221 0.92 8.96 -24.15
C MET A 221 -0.06 10.14 -24.24
N GLY A 222 0.37 11.35 -23.86
CA GLY A 222 -0.49 12.55 -23.83
C GLY A 222 -1.54 12.57 -22.71
N GLU A 223 -1.47 11.66 -21.74
CA GLU A 223 -2.50 11.48 -20.72
C GLU A 223 -2.27 12.39 -19.49
N GLU A 224 -3.05 13.45 -19.31
CA GLU A 224 -2.83 14.41 -18.21
C GLU A 224 -3.00 13.82 -16.80
N ASN A 225 -3.85 12.79 -16.65
CA ASN A 225 -4.20 12.19 -15.37
C ASN A 225 -3.34 10.97 -14.96
N SER A 226 -2.25 10.69 -15.68
CA SER A 226 -1.44 9.48 -15.44
C SER A 226 -0.92 9.36 -14.01
N THR A 227 -0.69 10.48 -13.31
CA THR A 227 -0.19 10.47 -11.92
C THR A 227 -1.25 9.87 -11.00
N SER A 228 -2.48 10.34 -11.13
CA SER A 228 -3.61 9.88 -10.33
C SER A 228 -3.88 8.41 -10.57
N TYR A 229 -3.83 7.95 -11.82
CA TYR A 229 -4.02 6.52 -12.15
C TYR A 229 -2.91 5.64 -11.59
N LEU A 230 -1.65 6.08 -11.64
CA LEU A 230 -0.53 5.34 -11.07
C LEU A 230 -0.64 5.26 -9.54
N LEU A 231 -0.96 6.37 -8.88
CA LEU A 231 -1.18 6.41 -7.43
C LEU A 231 -2.36 5.54 -7.01
N GLN A 232 -3.46 5.54 -7.78
CA GLN A 232 -4.61 4.65 -7.56
C GLN A 232 -4.21 3.18 -7.64
N ARG A 233 -3.45 2.78 -8.67
CA ARG A 233 -2.95 1.40 -8.83
C ARG A 233 -2.06 0.97 -7.67
N LEU A 234 -1.12 1.82 -7.26
CA LEU A 234 -0.25 1.57 -6.11
C LEU A 234 -1.05 1.45 -4.81
N SER A 235 -1.98 2.36 -4.59
CA SER A 235 -2.83 2.38 -3.40
C SER A 235 -3.72 1.13 -3.31
N VAL A 236 -4.33 0.72 -4.44
CA VAL A 236 -5.10 -0.54 -4.55
C VAL A 236 -4.23 -1.76 -4.27
N ALA A 237 -3.01 -1.81 -4.82
CA ALA A 237 -2.07 -2.91 -4.58
C ALA A 237 -1.71 -3.03 -3.08
N VAL A 238 -1.46 -1.90 -2.41
CA VAL A 238 -1.19 -1.87 -0.96
C VAL A 238 -2.39 -2.39 -0.16
N GLN A 239 -3.61 -1.92 -0.45
CA GLN A 239 -4.81 -2.35 0.31
C GLN A 239 -5.12 -3.84 0.12
N ARG A 240 -4.95 -4.37 -1.09
CA ARG A 240 -5.07 -5.82 -1.33
C ARG A 240 -4.05 -6.60 -0.53
N GLY A 241 -2.79 -6.19 -0.57
CA GLY A 241 -1.74 -6.88 0.18
C GLY A 241 -1.95 -6.80 1.70
N ASN A 242 -2.44 -5.68 2.23
CA ASN A 242 -2.84 -5.58 3.64
C ASN A 242 -3.94 -6.59 3.99
N THR A 243 -4.95 -6.69 3.13
CA THR A 243 -6.07 -7.63 3.32
C THR A 243 -5.60 -9.07 3.31
N SER A 244 -4.74 -9.46 2.36
CA SER A 244 -4.16 -10.81 2.35
C SER A 244 -3.42 -11.12 3.64
N LEU A 245 -2.61 -10.19 4.15
CA LEU A 245 -1.84 -10.40 5.40
C LEU A 245 -2.74 -10.54 6.63
N ILE A 246 -3.81 -9.75 6.72
CA ILE A 246 -4.79 -9.88 7.80
C ILE A 246 -5.54 -11.21 7.67
N ARG A 247 -5.98 -11.57 6.47
CA ARG A 247 -6.67 -12.84 6.23
C ARG A 247 -5.81 -14.05 6.53
N ASP A 248 -4.52 -14.02 6.21
CA ASP A 248 -3.58 -15.10 6.51
C ASP A 248 -3.42 -15.34 8.01
N SER A 249 -3.68 -14.31 8.83
CA SER A 249 -3.60 -14.40 10.30
C SER A 249 -4.84 -15.04 10.94
N LEU A 250 -5.99 -15.02 10.26
CA LEU A 250 -7.26 -15.53 10.77
C LEU A 250 -7.25 -17.06 10.94
N PRO A 251 -8.03 -17.62 11.90
CA PRO A 251 -8.19 -19.06 12.03
C PRO A 251 -8.90 -19.68 10.82
N LEU A 252 -8.62 -20.96 10.53
CA LEU A 252 -9.32 -21.71 9.48
C LEU A 252 -10.75 -22.02 9.97
N GLY A 253 -11.75 -21.32 9.44
CA GLY A 253 -13.17 -21.52 9.74
C GLY A 253 -14.08 -20.99 8.62
N PRO A 254 -15.37 -21.39 8.57
CA PRO A 254 -16.27 -20.96 7.51
C PRO A 254 -16.53 -19.46 7.64
N SER A 255 -16.10 -18.71 6.64
CA SER A 255 -16.42 -17.29 6.38
C SER A 255 -16.26 -16.32 7.56
N LEU A 256 -15.16 -15.56 7.52
CA LEU A 256 -15.03 -14.17 8.01
C LEU A 256 -16.03 -13.78 9.14
N THR A 257 -15.69 -14.05 10.39
CA THR A 257 -16.18 -13.19 11.49
C THR A 257 -15.33 -11.91 11.52
N LEU A 258 -15.33 -11.19 10.39
CA LEU A 258 -15.22 -9.73 10.46
C LEU A 258 -16.38 -9.27 11.34
N VAL A 259 -16.18 -8.24 12.15
CA VAL A 259 -17.27 -7.71 12.98
C VAL A 259 -18.44 -7.39 12.04
N ALA A 260 -19.48 -8.23 12.07
CA ALA A 260 -20.73 -7.94 11.40
C ALA A 260 -21.32 -6.72 12.10
N ASP A 261 -21.86 -5.79 11.31
CA ASP A 261 -22.62 -4.66 11.81
C ASP A 261 -23.55 -5.13 12.95
N PRO A 262 -23.57 -4.45 14.11
CA PRO A 262 -24.52 -4.78 15.19
C PRO A 262 -25.99 -4.52 14.80
N ALA A 263 -26.27 -4.15 13.54
CA ALA A 263 -27.61 -3.83 13.05
C ALA A 263 -28.41 -5.01 12.48
N VAL A 264 -27.87 -6.25 12.39
CA VAL A 264 -28.57 -7.38 11.72
C VAL A 264 -28.95 -8.53 12.65
N THR A 265 -28.70 -8.44 13.96
CA THR A 265 -29.18 -9.46 14.93
C THR A 265 -30.48 -9.06 15.64
N GLY A 266 -31.31 -8.26 14.99
CA GLY A 266 -32.69 -8.02 15.42
C GLY A 266 -33.63 -9.08 14.86
N SER A 267 -33.97 -10.08 15.67
CA SER A 267 -35.11 -10.95 15.44
C SER A 267 -36.41 -10.13 15.41
N GLY A 268 -36.81 -9.67 14.22
CA GLY A 268 -38.09 -8.99 13.98
C GLY A 268 -38.91 -9.80 12.97
N SER A 269 -39.94 -10.48 13.45
CA SER A 269 -40.86 -11.23 12.61
C SER A 269 -41.55 -10.33 11.59
N TRP A 270 -41.42 -10.64 10.30
CA TRP A 270 -42.31 -10.08 9.29
C TRP A 270 -43.65 -10.80 9.38
N GLN A 271 -44.61 -10.21 10.10
CA GLN A 271 -46.01 -10.57 9.94
C GLN A 271 -46.49 -9.99 8.59
N LYS A 272 -46.91 -10.87 7.69
CA LYS A 272 -47.74 -10.48 6.54
C LYS A 272 -49.09 -10.03 7.08
N LEU A 273 -49.48 -8.79 6.80
CA LEU A 273 -50.88 -8.39 6.83
C LEU A 273 -51.40 -8.48 5.39
N ASN A 274 -52.43 -9.30 5.23
CA ASN A 274 -53.28 -9.39 4.04
C ASN A 274 -54.04 -8.09 3.82
#